data_AF-A9LM00-F1
#
_entry.id   AF-A9LM00-F1
#
_cell.length_a   1.000
_cell.length_b   1.000
_cell.length_c   1.000
_cell.angle_alpha   90.00
_cell.angle_beta   90.00
_cell.angle_gamma   90.00
#
_symmetry.space_group_name_H-M   'P 1'
#
loop_
_entity.id
_entity.type
_entity.pdbx_description
1 polymer ?
#
loop_
_entity_poly.entity_id
_entity_poly.type
_entity_poly.pdbx_seq_one_letter_code
_entity_poly.pdbx_strand_id
1 'polypeptide(L)'
;MKWSEICIHTAQEAIEPISHILHESGASGVVIEDPADLVKDRDTTFGEIYDLNVEDYPEEGVVIKAYLPVNSFLAETVDGIKKEINGLLVYDFDSGANKVTISEVNEEEWATAWKKYYHPVKISERFTIVPTWEE
;
A
#
# COMPACT_ATOMS: atom_id res chain seq x y z
N MET A 1 12.16 -4.08 -13.45
CA MET A 1 12.73 -2.86 -12.83
C MET A 1 12.73 -3.06 -11.32
N LYS A 2 13.53 -2.33 -10.54
CA LYS A 2 13.51 -2.41 -9.07
C LYS A 2 12.72 -1.23 -8.51
N TRP A 3 11.83 -1.50 -7.58
CA TRP A 3 11.04 -0.49 -6.87
C TRP A 3 11.42 -0.49 -5.40
N SER A 4 11.27 0.66 -4.75
CA SER A 4 11.35 0.77 -3.30
C SER A 4 9.96 1.13 -2.79
N GLU A 5 9.47 0.33 -1.87
CA GLU A 5 8.31 0.66 -1.07
C GLU A 5 8.76 1.52 0.12
N ILE A 6 8.09 2.65 0.28
CA ILE A 6 8.21 3.54 1.43
C ILE A 6 6.93 3.35 2.21
N CYS A 7 7.03 2.96 3.48
CA CYS A 7 5.91 2.69 4.36
C CYS A 7 5.98 3.63 5.57
N ILE A 8 4.94 4.43 5.76
CA ILE A 8 4.86 5.49 6.77
C ILE A 8 3.68 5.19 7.68
N HIS A 9 3.97 4.89 8.95
CA HIS A 9 2.94 4.70 9.97
C HIS A 9 2.72 6.02 10.72
N THR A 10 1.48 6.51 10.67
CA THR A 10 1.11 7.86 11.12
C THR A 10 -0.35 7.93 11.59
N ALA A 11 -0.81 9.11 11.99
CA ALA A 11 -2.21 9.35 12.35
C ALA A 11 -3.08 9.62 11.12
N GLN A 12 -4.39 9.45 11.25
CA GLN A 12 -5.35 9.60 10.15
C GLN A 12 -5.36 11.02 9.55
N GLU A 13 -5.18 12.05 10.39
CA GLU A 13 -5.15 13.46 9.95
C GLU A 13 -3.96 13.78 9.04
N ALA A 14 -2.89 12.98 9.11
CA ALA A 14 -1.67 13.16 8.33
C ALA A 14 -1.75 12.50 6.94
N ILE A 15 -2.84 11.80 6.58
CA ILE A 15 -3.00 11.14 5.28
C ILE A 15 -2.78 12.12 4.13
N GLU A 16 -3.54 13.21 4.11
CA GLU A 16 -3.50 14.19 3.02
C GLU A 16 -2.12 14.86 2.86
N PRO A 17 -1.52 15.45 3.91
CA PRO A 17 -0.22 16.12 3.76
C PRO A 17 0.89 15.14 3.40
N ILE A 18 0.91 13.92 3.95
CA ILE A 18 1.93 12.92 3.61
C ILE A 18 1.74 12.41 2.18
N SER A 19 0.49 12.17 1.75
CA SER A 19 0.20 11.78 0.37
C SER A 19 0.68 12.84 -0.62
N HIS A 20 0.49 14.12 -0.30
CA HIS A 20 1.01 15.22 -1.10
C HIS A 20 2.54 15.20 -1.20
N ILE A 21 3.26 15.06 -0.07
CA ILE A 21 4.73 14.97 -0.03
C ILE A 21 5.23 13.80 -0.90
N LEU A 22 4.58 12.64 -0.81
CA LEU A 22 4.94 11.46 -1.59
C LEU A 22 4.74 11.68 -3.08
N HIS A 23 3.65 12.34 -3.47
CA HIS A 23 3.40 12.72 -4.87
C HIS A 23 4.44 13.71 -5.41
N GLU A 24 4.76 14.76 -4.65
CA GLU A 24 5.80 15.73 -5.03
C GLU A 24 7.19 15.07 -5.12
N SER A 25 7.41 14.02 -4.34
CA SER A 25 8.63 13.19 -4.38
C SER A 25 8.69 12.21 -5.56
N GLY A 26 7.67 12.20 -6.42
CA GLY A 26 7.62 11.41 -7.65
C GLY A 26 6.82 10.10 -7.54
N ALA A 27 6.06 9.88 -6.46
CA ALA A 27 5.17 8.73 -6.38
C ALA A 27 3.98 8.88 -7.34
N SER A 28 3.73 7.84 -8.13
CA SER A 28 2.57 7.82 -9.04
C SER A 28 1.24 7.61 -8.32
N GLY A 29 1.29 7.09 -7.10
CA GLY A 29 0.13 6.72 -6.30
C GLY A 29 0.55 6.42 -4.87
N VAL A 30 -0.43 6.40 -3.97
CA VAL A 30 -0.27 5.99 -2.58
C VAL A 30 -1.28 4.88 -2.27
N VAL A 31 -0.89 3.97 -1.39
CA VAL A 31 -1.74 2.95 -0.78
C VAL A 31 -1.97 3.37 0.66
N ILE A 32 -3.23 3.35 1.10
CA ILE A 32 -3.60 3.74 2.47
C ILE A 32 -4.26 2.54 3.11
N GLU A 33 -3.69 2.10 4.23
CA GLU A 33 -4.20 1.02 5.08
C GLU A 33 -4.77 1.68 6.34
N ASP A 34 -6.08 1.93 6.31
CA ASP A 34 -6.84 2.53 7.41
C ASP A 34 -7.75 1.49 8.07
N PRO A 35 -7.59 1.17 9.36
CA PRO A 35 -8.45 0.23 10.08
C PRO A 35 -9.94 0.60 10.04
N ALA A 36 -10.28 1.88 9.81
CA ALA A 36 -11.66 2.31 9.62
C ALA A 36 -12.34 1.61 8.43
N ASP A 37 -11.57 1.14 7.43
CA ASP A 37 -12.10 0.39 6.30
C ASP A 37 -12.68 -0.98 6.69
N LEU A 38 -12.25 -1.56 7.80
CA LEU A 38 -12.74 -2.87 8.28
C LEU A 38 -14.18 -2.79 8.80
N VAL A 39 -14.60 -1.62 9.30
CA VAL A 39 -15.91 -1.40 9.93
C VAL A 39 -16.82 -0.48 9.11
N LYS A 40 -16.33 0.00 7.97
CA LYS A 40 -17.07 0.91 7.10
C LYS A 40 -18.28 0.21 6.50
N ASP A 41 -19.45 0.81 6.66
CA ASP A 41 -20.66 0.36 5.98
C ASP A 41 -20.52 0.64 4.48
N ARG A 42 -20.72 -0.40 3.66
CA ARG A 42 -20.50 -0.37 2.22
C ARG A 42 -21.79 -0.71 1.50
N ASP A 43 -22.09 0.07 0.48
CA ASP A 43 -23.19 -0.24 -0.42
C ASP A 43 -22.84 -1.48 -1.25
N THR A 44 -23.54 -2.58 -1.00
CA THR A 44 -23.39 -3.84 -1.72
C THR A 44 -24.51 -4.07 -2.74
N THR A 45 -25.13 -3.00 -3.24
CA THR A 45 -26.27 -3.08 -4.16
C THR A 45 -25.99 -3.96 -5.39
N PHE A 46 -24.73 -4.09 -5.82
CA PHE A 46 -24.37 -4.94 -6.97
C PHE A 46 -23.75 -6.29 -6.57
N GLY A 47 -23.85 -6.68 -5.30
CA GLY A 47 -23.35 -7.96 -4.80
C GLY A 47 -21.84 -7.98 -4.55
N GLU A 48 -21.25 -6.82 -4.25
CA GLU A 48 -19.85 -6.68 -3.85
C GLU A 48 -19.56 -7.49 -2.58
N ILE A 49 -18.50 -8.29 -2.61
CA ILE A 49 -18.02 -9.06 -1.46
C ILE A 49 -16.71 -8.42 -1.00
N TYR A 50 -16.66 -8.02 0.26
CA TYR A 50 -15.47 -7.47 0.89
C TYR A 50 -14.95 -8.48 1.91
N ASP A 51 -13.81 -9.10 1.61
CA ASP A 51 -13.12 -10.04 2.49
C ASP A 51 -11.77 -9.42 2.90
N LEU A 52 -11.84 -8.44 3.80
CA LEU A 52 -10.65 -7.73 4.28
C LEU A 52 -10.01 -8.51 5.43
N ASN A 53 -8.70 -8.72 5.36
CA ASN A 53 -7.95 -9.33 6.45
C ASN A 53 -7.53 -8.25 7.46
N VAL A 54 -7.89 -8.43 8.73
CA VAL A 54 -7.52 -7.52 9.82
C VAL A 54 -6.00 -7.42 9.99
N GLU A 55 -5.26 -8.49 9.69
CA GLU A 55 -3.80 -8.52 9.81
C GLU A 55 -3.07 -7.60 8.83
N ASP A 56 -3.75 -7.14 7.77
CA ASP A 56 -3.18 -6.21 6.78
C ASP A 56 -3.24 -4.74 7.24
N TYR A 57 -3.89 -4.46 8.37
CA TYR A 57 -4.09 -3.11 8.90
C TYR A 57 -3.34 -2.90 10.23
N PRO A 58 -2.85 -1.68 10.51
CA PRO A 58 -2.23 -1.38 11.80
C PRO A 58 -3.24 -1.42 12.95
N GLU A 59 -2.81 -1.74 14.18
CA GLU A 59 -3.70 -1.71 15.35
C GLU A 59 -4.15 -0.28 15.72
N GLU A 60 -3.31 0.72 15.44
CA GLU A 60 -3.55 2.14 15.75
C GLU A 60 -3.04 3.01 14.60
N GLY A 61 -3.75 4.11 14.30
CA GLY A 61 -3.38 5.02 13.22
C GLY A 61 -3.58 4.39 11.83
N VAL A 62 -2.79 4.85 10.86
CA VAL A 62 -2.87 4.45 9.46
C VAL A 62 -1.48 4.23 8.88
N VAL A 63 -1.38 3.34 7.90
CA VAL A 63 -0.15 3.10 7.16
C VAL A 63 -0.31 3.63 5.74
N ILE A 64 0.63 4.48 5.31
CA ILE A 64 0.66 5.04 3.96
C ILE A 64 1.87 4.47 3.25
N LYS A 65 1.66 3.82 2.12
CA LYS A 65 2.72 3.24 1.28
C LYS A 65 2.82 3.96 -0.06
N ALA A 66 4.03 4.16 -0.54
CA ALA A 66 4.30 4.64 -1.88
C ALA A 66 5.45 3.86 -2.51
N TYR A 67 5.43 3.77 -3.84
CA TYR A 67 6.44 3.03 -4.60
C TYR A 67 7.21 3.99 -5.49
N LEU A 68 8.53 4.02 -5.31
CA LEU A 68 9.47 4.82 -6.11
C LEU A 68 10.44 3.91 -6.86
N PRO A 69 10.83 4.25 -8.10
CA PRO A 69 11.82 3.48 -8.83
C PRO A 69 13.20 3.59 -8.16
N VAL A 70 13.90 2.47 -8.01
CA VAL A 70 15.25 2.46 -7.45
C VAL A 70 16.21 3.11 -8.43
N ASN A 71 16.77 4.25 -8.05
CA ASN A 71 17.78 5.00 -8.80
C ASN A 71 18.81 5.61 -7.84
N SER A 72 19.84 6.27 -8.39
CA SER A 72 20.93 6.86 -7.60
C SER A 72 20.49 7.99 -6.65
N PHE A 73 19.29 8.55 -6.83
CA PHE A 73 18.75 9.65 -6.03
C PHE A 73 17.77 9.18 -4.94
N LEU A 74 17.38 7.89 -4.94
CA LEU A 74 16.37 7.36 -4.01
C LEU A 74 16.68 7.69 -2.54
N ALA A 75 17.94 7.57 -2.12
CA ALA A 75 18.35 7.89 -0.75
C ALA A 75 18.15 9.38 -0.41
N GLU A 76 18.46 10.28 -1.34
CA GLU A 76 18.26 11.73 -1.18
C GLU A 76 16.77 12.07 -1.13
N THR A 77 15.97 11.47 -2.02
CA THR A 77 14.50 11.63 -2.04
C THR A 77 13.89 11.16 -0.72
N VAL A 78 14.31 10.01 -0.21
CA VAL A 78 13.88 9.48 1.09
C VAL A 78 14.21 10.42 2.24
N ASP A 79 15.43 10.96 2.28
CA ASP A 79 15.82 11.90 3.33
C ASP A 79 15.04 13.23 3.22
N GLY A 80 14.73 13.66 2.00
CA GLY A 80 13.81 14.77 1.72
C GLY A 80 12.42 14.53 2.29
N ILE A 81 11.81 13.38 1.96
CA ILE A 81 10.50 12.97 2.48
C ILE A 81 10.49 12.98 4.01
N LYS A 82 11.49 12.36 4.66
CA LYS A 82 11.60 12.36 6.13
C LYS A 82 11.69 13.77 6.70
N LYS A 83 12.42 14.67 6.05
CA LYS A 83 12.56 16.06 6.50
C LYS A 83 11.25 16.83 6.38
N GLU A 84 10.53 16.64 5.28
CA GLU A 84 9.24 17.30 5.06
C GLU A 84 8.16 16.79 6.03
N ILE A 85 8.09 15.47 6.25
CA ILE A 85 7.18 14.87 7.23
C ILE A 85 7.47 15.40 8.64
N ASN A 86 8.74 15.47 9.05
CA ASN A 86 9.11 16.06 10.35
C ASN A 86 8.78 17.56 10.42
N GLY A 87 8.75 18.26 9.28
CA GLY A 87 8.30 19.64 9.18
C GLY A 87 6.79 19.81 9.47
N LEU A 88 5.97 18.77 9.28
CA LEU A 88 4.55 18.81 9.58
C LEU A 88 4.26 18.97 11.09
N LEU A 89 5.18 18.53 11.95
CA LEU A 89 5.10 18.74 13.41
C LEU A 89 5.03 20.22 13.81
N VAL A 90 5.54 21.12 12.97
CA VAL A 90 5.53 22.58 13.23
C VAL A 90 4.13 23.17 13.07
N TYR A 91 3.23 22.49 12.37
CA TYR A 91 1.86 22.93 12.09
C TYR A 91 0.83 22.35 13.08
N ASP A 92 1.26 21.85 14.24
CA ASP A 92 0.41 21.18 15.24
C ASP A 92 -0.35 19.94 14.72
N PHE A 93 0.12 19.33 13.62
CA PHE A 93 -0.39 18.04 13.18
C PHE A 93 0.13 16.93 14.09
N ASP A 94 -0.78 16.14 14.66
CA ASP A 94 -0.42 14.91 15.34
C ASP A 94 0.02 13.89 14.27
N SER A 95 1.33 13.68 14.15
CA SER A 95 1.88 12.68 13.22
C SER A 95 1.82 11.25 13.78
N GLY A 96 1.27 11.07 14.98
CA GLY A 96 1.19 9.77 15.67
C GLY A 96 2.57 9.13 15.83
N ALA A 97 2.67 7.85 15.46
CA ALA A 97 3.91 7.07 15.58
C ALA A 97 5.08 7.61 14.72
N ASN A 98 4.81 8.38 13.66
CA ASN A 98 5.77 8.95 12.70
C ASN A 98 6.93 7.99 12.35
N LYS A 99 6.59 6.75 12.03
CA LYS A 99 7.57 5.71 11.75
C LYS A 99 7.67 5.48 10.25
N VAL A 100 8.76 5.96 9.66
CA VAL A 100 9.09 5.76 8.24
C VAL A 100 9.99 4.53 8.10
N THR A 101 9.53 3.55 7.34
CA THR A 101 10.26 2.32 6.99
C THR A 101 10.37 2.17 5.47
N ILE A 102 11.42 1.50 5.01
CA ILE A 102 11.72 1.38 3.58
C ILE A 102 12.10 -0.07 3.29
N SER A 103 11.48 -0.63 2.25
CA SER A 103 11.67 -1.98 1.75
C SER A 103 11.94 -1.94 0.25
N GLU A 104 12.83 -2.79 -0.26
CA GLU A 104 13.03 -2.97 -1.71
C GLU A 104 12.03 -4.03 -2.23
N VAL A 105 11.37 -3.75 -3.35
CA VAL A 105 10.39 -4.62 -4.03
C VAL A 105 10.81 -4.82 -5.49
N ASN A 106 10.85 -6.07 -5.95
CA ASN A 106 11.26 -6.41 -7.31
C ASN A 106 10.03 -6.57 -8.24
N GLU A 107 9.98 -5.83 -9.36
CA GLU A 107 8.80 -5.78 -10.25
C GLU A 107 8.49 -7.11 -10.94
N GLU A 108 9.52 -7.84 -11.37
CA GLU A 108 9.35 -9.11 -12.12
C GLU A 108 8.71 -10.19 -11.24
N GLU A 109 9.07 -10.18 -9.95
CA GLU A 109 8.46 -11.05 -8.94
C GLU A 109 7.02 -10.63 -8.68
N TRP A 110 6.73 -9.33 -8.56
CA TRP A 110 5.37 -8.84 -8.31
C TRP A 110 4.38 -9.19 -9.43
N ALA A 111 4.75 -8.97 -10.69
CA ALA A 111 3.87 -9.19 -11.84
C ALA A 111 3.47 -10.67 -12.05
N THR A 112 4.20 -11.61 -11.43
CA THR A 112 4.00 -13.06 -11.62
C THR A 112 3.76 -13.84 -10.33
N ALA A 113 4.09 -13.29 -9.15
CA ALA A 113 3.95 -14.00 -7.87
C ALA A 113 2.51 -14.41 -7.57
N TRP A 114 1.55 -13.55 -7.90
CA TRP A 114 0.12 -13.83 -7.70
C TRP A 114 -0.35 -15.07 -8.47
N LYS A 115 0.26 -15.39 -9.62
CA LYS A 115 -0.08 -16.57 -10.43
C LYS A 115 0.09 -17.89 -9.67
N LYS A 116 1.02 -17.93 -8.71
CA LYS A 116 1.29 -19.13 -7.89
C LYS A 116 0.15 -19.45 -6.92
N TYR A 117 -0.70 -18.48 -6.61
CA TYR A 117 -1.81 -18.62 -5.67
C TYR A 117 -3.16 -18.81 -6.39
N TYR A 118 -3.21 -18.66 -7.71
CA TYR A 118 -4.40 -18.89 -8.53
C TYR A 118 -4.36 -20.28 -9.17
N HIS A 119 -5.10 -21.21 -8.57
CA HIS A 119 -5.18 -22.60 -9.03
C HIS A 119 -6.46 -22.89 -9.82
N PRO A 120 -6.49 -23.98 -10.60
CA PRO A 120 -7.70 -24.46 -11.27
C PRO A 120 -8.85 -24.68 -10.29
N VAL A 121 -10.02 -24.11 -10.60
CA VAL A 121 -11.23 -24.25 -9.77
C VAL A 121 -12.21 -25.17 -10.49
N LYS A 122 -12.49 -26.32 -9.87
CA LYS A 122 -13.48 -27.26 -10.37
C LYS A 122 -14.89 -26.81 -9.95
N ILE A 123 -15.70 -26.40 -10.91
CA ILE A 123 -17.07 -25.91 -10.67
C ILE A 123 -18.07 -27.07 -10.69
N SER A 124 -17.83 -28.09 -11.51
CA SER A 124 -18.66 -29.31 -11.56
C SER A 124 -17.84 -30.54 -11.97
N GLU A 125 -18.48 -31.71 -12.02
CA GLU A 125 -17.83 -32.94 -12.52
C GLU A 125 -17.29 -32.81 -13.95
N ARG A 126 -17.86 -31.93 -14.77
CA ARG A 126 -17.54 -31.78 -16.20
C ARG A 126 -16.99 -30.41 -16.59
N PHE A 127 -16.82 -29.50 -15.63
CA PHE A 127 -16.43 -28.12 -15.90
C PHE A 127 -15.43 -27.60 -14.86
N THR A 128 -14.28 -27.15 -15.34
CA THR A 128 -13.16 -26.61 -14.55
C THR A 128 -12.69 -25.33 -15.21
N ILE A 129 -12.51 -24.28 -14.42
CA ILE A 129 -11.90 -23.03 -14.86
C ILE A 129 -10.40 -23.13 -14.57
N VAL A 130 -9.60 -23.07 -15.62
CA VAL A 130 -8.14 -23.23 -15.56
C VAL A 130 -7.49 -21.91 -16.00
N PRO A 131 -6.59 -21.32 -15.18
CA PRO A 131 -5.81 -20.17 -15.62
C PRO A 131 -4.91 -20.52 -16.82
N THR A 132 -4.71 -19.58 -17.73
CA THR A 132 -3.99 -19.83 -19.00
C THR A 132 -2.49 -20.16 -18.85
N TRP A 133 -1.95 -20.04 -17.64
CA TRP A 133 -0.55 -20.30 -17.29
C TRP A 133 -0.33 -21.58 -16.50
N GLU A 134 -1.38 -22.34 -16.18
CA GLU A 134 -1.29 -23.68 -15.58
C GLU A 134 -1.19 -24.74 -16.69
N GLU A 135 -0.34 -25.76 -16.50
CA GLU A 135 -0.14 -26.87 -17.46
C GLU A 135 -1.22 -27.95 -17.38
#